data_AF-A0A080ZVA1-F1
#
_entry.id   AF-A0A080ZVA1-F1
#
_cell.length_a   1.000
_cell.length_b   1.000
_cell.length_c   1.000
_cell.angle_alpha   90.00
_cell.angle_beta   90.00
_cell.angle_gamma   90.00
#
_symmetry.space_group_name_H-M   'P 1'
#
loop_
_entity.id
_entity.type
_entity.pdbx_description
1 polymer ?
#
loop_
_entity_poly.entity_id
_entity_poly.type
_entity_poly.pdbx_seq_one_letter_code
_entity_poly.pdbx_strand_id
1 'polypeptide(L)'
;MPRSPASTIYHLLHGLRVVLFLEERSVRDKLLRGAVCAALSEFNISRNSIKKFWCIRGTMDAISAPTRVKPNHGRRLMMNE
;
A
#
# COMPACT_ATOMS: atom_id res chain seq x y z
N MET A 1 24.89 8.87 -2.52
CA MET A 1 24.29 10.05 -3.18
C MET A 1 22.79 10.07 -2.91
N PRO A 2 22.23 11.19 -2.41
CA PRO A 2 20.79 11.30 -2.19
C PRO A 2 20.06 11.30 -3.55
N ARG A 3 18.94 10.58 -3.63
CA ARG A 3 18.13 10.50 -4.85
C ARG A 3 17.43 11.85 -5.07
N SER A 4 17.49 12.37 -6.29
CA SER A 4 16.80 13.61 -6.67
C SER A 4 15.29 13.50 -6.37
N PRO A 5 14.63 14.56 -5.88
CA PRO A 5 13.19 14.54 -5.57
C PRO A 5 12.34 14.09 -6.77
N ALA A 6 12.74 14.43 -7.99
CA ALA A 6 12.08 13.99 -9.22
C ALA A 6 12.11 12.47 -9.41
N SER A 7 13.23 11.81 -9.07
CA SER A 7 13.33 10.35 -9.17
C SER A 7 12.44 9.68 -8.12
N THR A 8 12.30 10.28 -6.94
CA THR A 8 11.47 9.76 -5.85
C THR A 8 9.99 9.79 -6.22
N ILE A 9 9.52 10.89 -6.83
CA ILE A 9 8.13 11.02 -7.32
C ILE A 9 7.86 10.01 -8.43
N TYR A 10 8.79 9.85 -9.37
CA TYR A 10 8.64 8.86 -10.45
C TYR A 10 8.50 7.43 -9.89
N HIS A 11 9.32 7.05 -8.90
CA HIS A 11 9.23 5.74 -8.26
C HIS A 11 7.90 5.53 -7.52
N LEU A 12 7.37 6.56 -6.86
CA LEU A 12 6.06 6.51 -6.19
C LEU A 12 4.93 6.31 -7.19
N LEU A 13 4.89 7.12 -8.25
CA LEU A 13 3.87 7.01 -9.31
C LEU A 13 3.94 5.67 -10.03
N HIS A 14 5.15 5.18 -10.31
CA HIS A 14 5.34 3.88 -10.92
C HIS A 14 4.86 2.74 -10.01
N GLY A 15 5.16 2.81 -8.70
CA GLY A 15 4.66 1.86 -7.72
C GLY A 15 3.13 1.85 -7.62
N LEU A 16 2.50 3.03 -7.60
CA LEU A 16 1.04 3.16 -7.60
C LEU A 16 0.39 2.52 -8.84
N ARG A 17 0.96 2.75 -10.02
CA ARG A 17 0.48 2.12 -11.27
C ARG A 17 0.52 0.60 -11.19
N VAL A 18 1.60 0.04 -10.66
CA VAL A 18 1.75 -1.41 -10.47
C VAL A 18 0.69 -1.93 -9.49
N VAL A 19 0.48 -1.27 -8.35
CA VAL A 19 -0.52 -1.71 -7.36
C VAL A 19 -1.93 -1.71 -7.95
N LEU A 20 -2.33 -0.64 -8.64
CA LEU A 20 -3.65 -0.55 -9.28
C LEU A 20 -3.83 -1.65 -10.35
N PHE A 21 -2.81 -1.91 -11.16
CA PHE A 21 -2.85 -2.96 -12.18
C PHE A 21 -3.03 -4.35 -11.58
N LEU A 22 -2.34 -4.63 -10.45
CA LEU A 22 -2.46 -5.89 -9.74
C LEU A 22 -3.83 -6.03 -9.08
N GLU A 23 -4.38 -4.93 -8.55
CA GLU A 23 -5.68 -4.89 -7.89
C GLU A 23 -6.82 -5.24 -8.84
N GLU A 24 -6.83 -4.61 -10.02
CA GLU A 24 -7.80 -4.86 -11.09
C GLU A 24 -7.82 -6.34 -11.53
N ARG A 25 -6.68 -7.03 -11.40
CA ARG A 25 -6.50 -8.44 -11.80
C ARG A 25 -6.50 -9.39 -10.60
N SER A 26 -6.73 -8.88 -9.40
CA SER A 26 -6.86 -9.68 -8.19
C SER A 26 -8.32 -10.12 -8.02
N VAL A 27 -8.52 -11.27 -7.38
CA VAL A 27 -9.87 -11.78 -7.08
C VAL A 27 -9.94 -12.05 -5.59
N ARG A 28 -10.89 -11.42 -4.89
CA ARG A 28 -11.05 -11.54 -3.43
C ARG A 28 -9.74 -11.29 -2.67
N ASP A 29 -9.03 -10.23 -3.06
CA ASP A 29 -7.74 -9.83 -2.47
C ASP A 29 -6.60 -10.85 -2.61
N LYS A 30 -6.78 -11.85 -3.48
CA LYS A 30 -5.75 -12.83 -3.80
C LYS A 30 -5.09 -12.48 -5.12
N LEU A 31 -3.79 -12.29 -5.04
CA LEU A 31 -2.95 -12.10 -6.21
C LEU A 31 -2.73 -13.42 -6.94
N LEU A 32 -3.33 -13.57 -8.12
CA LEU A 32 -3.21 -14.76 -8.94
C LEU A 32 -1.88 -14.78 -9.71
N ARG A 33 -1.39 -15.98 -10.03
CA ARG A 33 -0.15 -16.16 -10.80
C ARG A 33 -0.21 -15.46 -12.16
N GLY A 34 -1.37 -15.47 -12.81
CA GLY A 34 -1.58 -14.79 -14.09
C GLY A 34 -1.38 -13.27 -14.00
N ALA A 35 -1.89 -12.64 -12.94
CA ALA A 35 -1.71 -11.20 -12.70
C ALA A 35 -0.22 -10.85 -12.49
N VAL A 36 0.52 -11.70 -11.77
CA VAL A 36 1.98 -11.55 -11.58
C VAL A 36 2.74 -11.67 -12.91
N CYS A 37 2.39 -12.64 -13.75
CA CYS A 37 3.00 -12.81 -15.07
C CYS A 37 2.70 -11.63 -16.00
N ALA A 38 1.47 -11.12 -15.97
CA ALA A 38 1.10 -9.93 -16.74
C ALA A 38 1.89 -8.69 -16.27
N ALA A 39 2.01 -8.47 -14.96
CA ALA A 39 2.77 -7.35 -14.42
C ALA A 39 4.29 -7.44 -14.69
N LEU A 40 4.85 -8.66 -14.72
CA LEU A 40 6.23 -8.92 -15.15
C LEU A 40 6.45 -8.43 -16.59
N SER A 41 5.53 -8.77 -17.49
CA SER A 41 5.62 -8.39 -18.90
C SER A 41 5.37 -6.90 -19.12
N GLU A 42 4.39 -6.33 -18.44
CA GLU A 42 3.93 -4.94 -18.67
C GLU A 42 4.89 -3.90 -18.07
N PHE A 43 5.38 -4.14 -16.85
CA PHE A 43 6.19 -3.17 -16.11
C PHE A 43 7.68 -3.51 -16.11
N ASN A 44 8.07 -4.66 -16.67
CA ASN A 44 9.46 -5.14 -16.70
C ASN A 44 10.14 -5.12 -15.32
N ILE A 45 9.40 -5.51 -14.28
CA ILE A 45 9.86 -5.51 -12.89
C ILE A 45 9.98 -6.94 -12.35
N SER A 46 10.92 -7.16 -11.44
CA SER A 46 11.10 -8.47 -10.82
C SER A 46 9.85 -8.93 -10.04
N ARG A 47 9.66 -10.25 -9.95
CA ARG A 47 8.60 -10.85 -9.12
C ARG A 47 8.69 -10.43 -7.65
N ASN A 48 9.90 -10.20 -7.14
CA ASN A 48 10.12 -9.74 -5.77
C ASN A 48 9.63 -8.30 -5.58
N SER A 49 9.83 -7.42 -6.58
CA SER A 49 9.31 -6.06 -6.56
C SER A 49 7.77 -6.06 -6.56
N ILE A 50 7.14 -6.89 -7.40
CA ILE A 50 5.69 -7.05 -7.45
C ILE A 50 5.13 -7.43 -6.07
N LYS A 51 5.74 -8.42 -5.41
CA LYS A 51 5.33 -8.81 -4.05
C LYS A 51 5.44 -7.65 -3.06
N LYS A 52 6.52 -6.86 -3.12
CA LYS A 52 6.68 -5.69 -2.25
C LYS A 52 5.58 -4.66 -2.48
N PHE A 53 5.26 -4.34 -3.73
CA PHE A 53 4.16 -3.44 -4.07
C PHE A 53 2.82 -3.96 -3.60
N TRP A 54 2.55 -5.26 -3.81
CA TRP A 54 1.31 -5.89 -3.32
C TRP A 54 1.19 -5.83 -1.79
N CYS A 55 2.27 -6.04 -1.05
CA CYS A 55 2.26 -5.91 0.41
C CYS A 55 1.99 -4.48 0.90
N ILE A 56 2.40 -3.46 0.14
CA ILE A 56 2.15 -2.03 0.49
C ILE A 56 0.65 -1.71 0.42
N ARG A 57 -0.14 -2.47 -0.35
CA ARG A 57 -1.59 -2.29 -0.45
C ARG A 57 -2.28 -2.29 0.92
N GLY A 58 -1.92 -3.22 1.82
CA GLY A 58 -2.50 -3.25 3.17
C GLY A 58 -2.20 -1.99 3.98
N THR A 59 -1.08 -1.32 3.70
CA THR A 59 -0.75 -0.02 4.29
C THR A 59 -1.51 1.12 3.63
N MET A 60 -1.76 1.05 2.31
CA MET A 60 -2.64 2.03 1.63
C MET A 60 -4.08 1.94 2.12
N ASP A 61 -4.62 0.74 2.32
CA ASP A 61 -5.94 0.54 2.93
C ASP A 61 -5.98 1.11 4.36
N ALA A 62 -4.89 0.99 5.12
CA ALA A 62 -4.76 1.60 6.44
C ALA A 62 -4.65 3.13 6.42
N ILE A 63 -4.09 3.71 5.35
CA ILE A 63 -3.99 5.17 5.16
C ILE A 63 -5.31 5.75 4.62
N SER A 64 -6.02 5.01 3.76
CA SER A 64 -7.33 5.39 3.21
C SER A 64 -8.48 5.12 4.18
N ALA A 65 -8.30 4.21 5.13
CA ALA A 65 -9.25 4.04 6.23
C ALA A 65 -9.21 5.32 7.08
N PRO A 66 -10.37 5.99 7.34
CA PRO A 66 -10.40 7.12 8.24
C PRO A 66 -9.83 6.66 9.58
N THR A 67 -8.77 7.35 10.02
CA THR A 67 -8.04 7.04 11.24
C THR A 67 -9.06 6.79 12.35
N ARG A 68 -9.23 5.52 12.76
CA ARG A 68 -10.14 5.19 13.86
C ARG A 68 -9.66 5.99 15.05
N VAL A 69 -10.41 7.02 15.40
CA VAL A 69 -10.17 7.82 16.61
C VAL A 69 -10.20 6.82 17.75
N LYS A 70 -9.06 6.65 18.44
CA LYS A 70 -9.03 5.83 19.65
C LYS A 70 -10.14 6.35 20.55
N PRO A 71 -11.07 5.50 21.02
CA PRO A 71 -12.06 5.96 21.97
C PRO A 71 -11.30 6.57 23.15
N ASN A 72 -11.63 7.83 23.47
CA ASN A 72 -11.12 8.48 24.66
C ASN A 72 -11.59 7.65 25.85
N HIS A 73 -10.74 6.77 26.36
CA HIS A 73 -10.94 6.15 27.66
C HIS A 73 -10.88 7.29 28.67
N GLY A 74 -12.06 7.81 29.02
CA GLY A 74 -12.22 8.93 29.93
C GLY A 74 -11.36 8.72 31.16
N ARG A 75 -10.40 9.62 31.38
CA ARG A 75 -9.71 9.71 32.67
C ARG A 75 -10.80 9.89 33.72
N ARG A 76 -10.95 8.89 34.57
CA ARG A 76 -11.78 8.96 35.78
C ARG A 76 -11.27 10.14 36.60
N LEU A 77 -12.03 11.24 36.62
CA LEU A 77 -11.83 12.35 37.54
C LEU A 77 -12.07 11.79 38.95
N MET A 78 -11.01 11.66 39.74
CA MET A 78 -11.18 11.49 41.18
C MET A 78 -11.55 12.86 41.75
N MET A 79 -12.84 13.02 42.09
CA MET A 79 -13.27 13.98 43.10
C MET A 79 -12.73 13.46 44.43
N ASN A 80 -11.81 14.21 45.05
CA ASN A 80 -11.59 14.13 46.48
C ASN A 80 -12.02 15.48 47.05
N GLU A 81 -12.98 15.37 47.96
CA GLU A 81 -13.60 16.40 48.80
C GLU A 81 -12.57 17.10 49.70
#